data_AF-A0AA47ELS7-F1
#
_entry.id   AF-A0AA47ELS7-F1
#
_cell.length_a   1.000
_cell.length_b   1.000
_cell.length_c   1.000
_cell.angle_alpha   90.00
_cell.angle_beta   90.00
_cell.angle_gamma   90.00
#
_symmetry.space_group_name_H-M   'P 1'
#
loop_
_entity.id
_entity.type
_entity.pdbx_description
1 polymer ?
#
loop_
_entity_poly.entity_id
_entity_poly.type
_entity_poly.pdbx_seq_one_letter_code
_entity_poly.pdbx_strand_id
1 'polypeptide(L)'
;MPIVYKNNKTGVYNNCVFGAFVLFPYKDEEAYKNHDFYKSIEEVNIGGIPFLPSTTGLMEEFLDKLINESSYSTFERSLEPIGREGYIKDEYFNDRTVLVGSLRNKEQLEINLKGKFYHTKCRNINLAEHNIKFVALAQSKRQFAGEAGITYYGKVVDIKVVKRNTIKDIPSDSEEDYYVFKIEAWDKLYRKIEVKGYQVRSLIYTTEYLLHNAVIVTELCIKSKEEYRLWQELRRISSLTETEIGESIDKDSRIKGFSIEEMKIFIKDEEIRVEYNGKSYGFSRGDVERKPRGVVGRIIEILIRRLSNVLVIK
;
A
#
# COMPACT_ATOMS: atom_id res chain seq x y z
N MET A 1 -22.29 -16.75 1.98
CA MET A 1 -21.38 -17.11 3.10
C MET A 1 -20.31 -18.02 2.52
N PRO A 2 -19.02 -17.66 2.53
CA PRO A 2 -17.99 -18.54 1.97
C PRO A 2 -17.77 -19.75 2.87
N ILE A 3 -17.76 -20.96 2.28
CA ILE A 3 -17.48 -22.21 2.99
C ILE A 3 -15.95 -22.37 3.09
N VAL A 4 -15.44 -22.23 4.31
CA VAL A 4 -14.01 -22.40 4.63
C VAL A 4 -13.79 -23.71 5.36
N TYR A 5 -12.73 -24.43 4.99
CA TYR A 5 -12.28 -25.63 5.69
C TYR A 5 -10.86 -25.41 6.24
N LYS A 6 -10.58 -26.01 7.39
CA LYS A 6 -9.24 -25.94 8.01
C LYS A 6 -8.37 -27.00 7.36
N ASN A 7 -7.26 -26.59 6.73
CA ASN A 7 -6.28 -27.53 6.23
C ASN A 7 -5.48 -28.10 7.41
N ASN A 8 -5.62 -29.40 7.65
CA ASN A 8 -5.00 -30.08 8.79
C ASN A 8 -3.47 -30.15 8.73
N LYS A 9 -2.85 -29.93 7.56
CA LYS A 9 -1.39 -29.94 7.39
C LYS A 9 -0.76 -28.56 7.61
N THR A 10 -1.43 -27.48 7.21
CA THR A 10 -0.89 -26.11 7.28
C THR A 10 -1.54 -25.24 8.37
N GLY A 11 -2.65 -25.68 8.95
CA GLY A 11 -3.42 -24.91 9.94
C GLY A 11 -4.13 -23.68 9.38
N VAL A 12 -4.05 -23.45 8.05
CA VAL A 12 -4.67 -22.33 7.34
C VAL A 12 -6.10 -22.69 6.98
N TYR A 13 -7.02 -21.74 7.14
CA TYR A 13 -8.39 -21.88 6.63
C TYR A 13 -8.38 -21.56 5.13
N ASN A 14 -8.67 -22.56 4.32
CA ASN A 14 -8.77 -22.41 2.87
C ASN A 14 -10.24 -22.21 2.50
N ASN A 15 -10.48 -21.29 1.58
CA ASN A 15 -11.80 -21.10 0.99
C ASN A 15 -11.90 -22.05 -0.22
N CYS A 16 -12.86 -22.98 -0.19
CA CYS A 16 -13.10 -23.92 -1.29
C CYS A 16 -14.43 -23.57 -1.97
N VAL A 17 -14.67 -22.28 -2.21
CA VAL A 17 -15.87 -21.85 -2.93
C VAL A 17 -15.51 -21.90 -4.41
N PHE A 18 -15.88 -23.01 -5.03
CA PHE A 18 -15.73 -23.27 -6.46
C PHE A 18 -16.71 -22.41 -7.30
N GLY A 19 -17.86 -22.10 -6.73
CA GLY A 19 -18.92 -21.32 -7.37
C GLY A 19 -20.12 -21.11 -6.44
N ALA A 20 -21.13 -20.38 -6.93
CA ALA A 20 -22.39 -20.18 -6.20
C ALA A 20 -23.57 -20.43 -7.14
N PHE A 21 -24.29 -21.52 -6.89
CA PHE A 21 -25.39 -21.97 -7.75
C PHE A 21 -26.71 -21.94 -6.98
N VAL A 22 -27.75 -21.39 -7.61
CA VAL A 22 -29.11 -21.39 -7.06
C VAL A 22 -29.92 -22.46 -7.79
N LEU A 23 -30.48 -23.40 -7.04
CA LEU A 23 -31.45 -24.35 -7.58
C LEU A 23 -32.86 -23.79 -7.42
N PHE A 24 -33.66 -23.81 -8.48
CA PHE A 24 -34.99 -23.20 -8.44
C PHE A 24 -36.00 -24.00 -9.30
N PRO A 25 -37.30 -23.91 -8.98
CA PRO A 25 -38.32 -24.72 -9.65
C PRO A 25 -38.69 -24.15 -11.02
N TYR A 26 -38.21 -24.78 -12.10
CA TYR A 26 -38.56 -24.45 -13.47
C TYR A 26 -38.51 -25.70 -14.35
N LYS A 27 -39.46 -25.82 -15.30
CA LYS A 27 -39.71 -27.07 -16.05
C LYS A 27 -39.06 -27.12 -17.43
N ASP A 28 -38.86 -25.98 -18.09
CA ASP A 28 -38.42 -25.94 -19.49
C ASP A 28 -36.90 -25.79 -19.59
N GLU A 29 -36.18 -26.89 -19.41
CA GLU A 29 -34.71 -26.88 -19.43
C GLU A 29 -34.13 -26.35 -20.75
N GLU A 30 -34.75 -26.68 -21.89
CA GLU A 30 -34.26 -26.25 -23.21
C GLU A 30 -34.40 -24.74 -23.41
N ALA A 31 -35.52 -24.14 -22.99
CA ALA A 31 -35.67 -22.69 -23.00
C ALA A 31 -34.65 -22.02 -22.06
N TYR A 32 -34.40 -22.63 -20.89
CA TYR A 32 -33.54 -22.04 -19.86
C TYR A 32 -32.05 -22.03 -20.21
N LYS A 33 -31.58 -22.91 -21.10
CA LYS A 33 -30.19 -22.89 -21.61
C LYS A 33 -29.77 -21.52 -22.18
N ASN A 34 -30.74 -20.76 -22.69
CA ASN A 34 -30.48 -19.43 -23.26
C ASN A 34 -30.47 -18.29 -22.23
N HIS A 35 -30.86 -18.57 -20.98
CA HIS A 35 -30.96 -17.56 -19.92
C HIS A 35 -29.58 -17.13 -19.40
N ASP A 36 -29.43 -15.85 -19.06
CA ASP A 36 -28.16 -15.27 -18.62
C ASP A 36 -27.60 -15.98 -17.37
N PHE A 37 -28.46 -16.32 -16.41
CA PHE A 37 -28.07 -17.12 -15.23
C PHE A 37 -27.62 -18.54 -15.52
N TYR A 38 -27.99 -19.15 -16.66
CA TYR A 38 -27.45 -20.45 -17.04
C TYR A 38 -26.09 -20.27 -17.70
N LYS A 39 -25.96 -19.29 -18.61
CA LYS A 39 -24.70 -18.96 -19.30
C LYS A 39 -23.61 -18.48 -18.34
N SER A 40 -23.97 -17.74 -17.30
CA SER A 40 -23.03 -17.24 -16.28
C SER A 40 -22.35 -18.35 -15.47
N ILE A 41 -22.89 -19.58 -15.50
CA ILE A 41 -22.25 -20.75 -14.87
C ILE A 41 -20.92 -21.06 -15.58
N GLU A 42 -20.89 -21.04 -16.91
CA GLU A 42 -19.66 -21.30 -17.68
C GLU A 42 -18.68 -20.13 -17.63
N GLU A 43 -19.18 -18.89 -17.55
CA GLU A 43 -18.35 -17.69 -17.58
C GLU A 43 -17.72 -17.36 -16.23
N VAL A 44 -18.48 -17.48 -15.13
CA VAL A 44 -18.08 -16.99 -13.80
C VAL A 44 -18.36 -17.97 -12.67
N ASN A 45 -18.73 -19.23 -12.95
CA ASN A 45 -19.05 -20.22 -11.91
C ASN A 45 -20.11 -19.73 -10.89
N ILE A 46 -21.00 -18.83 -11.31
CA ILE A 46 -22.14 -18.35 -10.51
C ILE A 46 -23.35 -18.33 -11.41
N GLY A 47 -24.47 -18.89 -10.97
CA GLY A 47 -25.67 -18.92 -11.79
C GLY A 47 -26.82 -19.68 -11.16
N GLY A 48 -27.83 -19.96 -11.98
CA GLY A 48 -29.03 -20.69 -11.57
C GLY A 48 -29.21 -21.93 -12.42
N ILE A 49 -29.55 -23.07 -11.79
CA ILE A 49 -29.88 -24.31 -12.50
C ILE A 49 -31.32 -24.69 -12.14
N PRO A 50 -32.18 -24.94 -13.14
CA PRO A 50 -33.54 -25.40 -12.87
C PRO A 50 -33.47 -26.82 -12.32
N PHE A 51 -34.23 -27.10 -11.25
CA PHE A 51 -34.21 -28.40 -10.61
C PHE A 51 -35.59 -28.78 -10.09
N LEU A 52 -36.18 -29.80 -10.70
CA LEU A 52 -37.43 -30.42 -10.26
C LEU A 52 -37.29 -31.95 -10.35
N PRO A 53 -38.06 -32.73 -9.56
CA PRO A 53 -38.00 -34.18 -9.63
C PRO A 53 -38.28 -34.77 -11.03
N SER A 54 -39.00 -34.04 -11.88
CA SER A 54 -39.34 -34.42 -13.25
C SER A 54 -38.35 -33.93 -14.31
N THR A 55 -37.43 -33.03 -13.96
CA THR A 55 -36.49 -32.35 -14.88
C THR A 55 -35.19 -32.05 -14.13
N THR A 56 -34.21 -32.95 -14.29
CA THR A 56 -32.89 -32.92 -13.64
C THR A 56 -31.72 -32.85 -14.62
N GLY A 57 -31.99 -32.81 -15.94
CA GLY A 57 -31.00 -33.06 -16.98
C GLY A 57 -29.85 -32.05 -16.96
N LEU A 58 -30.17 -30.76 -16.87
CA LEU A 58 -29.16 -29.70 -16.76
C LEU A 58 -28.28 -29.81 -15.50
N MET A 59 -28.81 -30.32 -14.40
CA MET A 59 -28.05 -30.51 -13.16
C MET A 59 -27.13 -31.72 -13.26
N GLU A 60 -27.59 -32.80 -13.87
CA GLU A 60 -26.79 -34.01 -14.12
C GLU A 60 -25.61 -33.70 -15.05
N GLU A 61 -25.86 -33.00 -16.16
CA GLU A 61 -24.79 -32.57 -17.09
C GLU A 61 -23.77 -31.67 -16.38
N PHE A 62 -24.24 -30.77 -15.52
CA PHE A 62 -23.37 -29.91 -14.73
C PHE A 62 -22.50 -30.70 -13.74
N LEU A 63 -23.07 -31.68 -13.02
CA LEU A 63 -22.33 -32.54 -12.11
C LEU A 63 -21.29 -33.40 -12.84
N ASP A 64 -21.63 -33.93 -14.01
CA ASP A 64 -20.70 -34.70 -14.84
C ASP A 64 -19.53 -33.83 -15.32
N LYS A 65 -19.79 -32.58 -15.71
CA LYS A 65 -18.72 -31.61 -16.03
C LYS A 65 -17.80 -31.40 -14.82
N LEU A 66 -18.36 -31.19 -13.62
CA LEU A 66 -17.57 -30.98 -12.39
C LEU A 66 -16.69 -32.17 -12.01
N ILE A 67 -17.22 -33.39 -12.15
CA ILE A 67 -16.48 -34.61 -11.78
C ILE A 67 -15.32 -34.87 -12.74
N ASN A 68 -15.49 -34.51 -14.01
CA ASN A 68 -14.50 -34.75 -15.06
C ASN A 68 -13.51 -33.58 -15.27
N GLU A 69 -13.69 -32.46 -14.56
CA GLU A 69 -12.76 -31.33 -14.62
C GLU A 69 -11.45 -31.62 -13.88
N SER A 70 -10.33 -31.18 -14.47
CA SER A 70 -9.02 -31.27 -13.84
C SER A 70 -8.80 -30.17 -12.78
N SER A 71 -7.96 -30.43 -11.77
CA SER A 71 -7.61 -29.44 -10.75
C SER A 71 -6.97 -28.15 -11.29
N TYR A 72 -6.35 -28.22 -12.49
CA TYR A 72 -5.75 -27.07 -13.17
C TYR A 72 -6.82 -26.20 -13.85
N SER A 73 -7.76 -26.82 -14.58
CA SER A 73 -8.91 -26.11 -15.17
C SER A 73 -9.83 -25.50 -14.11
N THR A 74 -9.97 -26.16 -12.96
CA THR A 74 -10.68 -25.63 -11.78
C THR A 74 -10.01 -24.38 -11.22
N PHE A 75 -8.67 -24.30 -11.23
CA PHE A 75 -7.93 -23.14 -10.73
C PHE A 75 -8.10 -21.92 -11.65
N GLU A 76 -8.00 -22.10 -12.97
CA GLU A 76 -8.15 -21.01 -13.95
C GLU A 76 -9.56 -20.41 -14.00
N ARG A 77 -10.59 -21.23 -13.75
CA ARG A 77 -12.00 -20.78 -13.72
C ARG A 77 -12.48 -20.33 -12.35
N SER A 78 -11.71 -20.59 -11.29
CA SER A 78 -12.07 -20.10 -9.96
C SER A 78 -12.12 -18.57 -10.02
N LEU A 79 -13.27 -18.00 -9.64
CA LEU A 79 -13.37 -16.55 -9.53
C LEU A 79 -12.30 -16.09 -8.55
N GLU A 80 -11.29 -15.40 -9.07
CA GLU A 80 -10.58 -14.44 -8.26
C GLU A 80 -11.63 -13.47 -7.70
N PRO A 81 -11.73 -13.29 -6.37
CA PRO A 81 -12.70 -12.38 -5.81
C PRO A 81 -12.57 -11.03 -6.52
N ILE A 82 -13.69 -10.52 -7.05
CA ILE A 82 -13.76 -9.18 -7.65
C ILE A 82 -13.06 -8.21 -6.69
N GLY A 83 -12.03 -7.54 -7.21
CA GLY A 83 -11.21 -6.58 -6.45
C GLY A 83 -9.76 -7.01 -6.20
N ARG A 84 -9.30 -8.19 -6.60
CA ARG A 84 -7.88 -8.58 -6.44
C ARG A 84 -6.90 -7.74 -7.26
N GLU A 85 -7.33 -7.20 -8.41
CA GLU A 85 -6.55 -6.23 -9.19
C GLU A 85 -6.35 -4.89 -8.46
N GLY A 86 -7.22 -4.56 -7.50
CA GLY A 86 -7.09 -3.43 -6.58
C GLY A 86 -6.51 -3.79 -5.20
N TYR A 87 -6.13 -5.06 -4.98
CA TYR A 87 -5.49 -5.46 -3.72
C TYR A 87 -4.01 -5.07 -3.75
N ILE A 88 -3.60 -4.29 -2.75
CA ILE A 88 -2.21 -3.90 -2.49
C ILE A 88 -1.29 -5.13 -2.62
N LYS A 89 -0.34 -5.08 -3.57
CA LYS A 89 0.65 -6.13 -3.83
C LYS A 89 1.93 -5.87 -3.05
N ASP A 90 2.65 -6.93 -2.70
CA ASP A 90 3.93 -6.84 -1.99
C ASP A 90 5.00 -6.11 -2.82
N GLU A 91 4.97 -6.34 -4.14
CA GLU A 91 5.85 -5.70 -5.13
C GLU A 91 5.81 -4.16 -5.09
N TYR A 92 4.68 -3.56 -4.67
CA TYR A 92 4.52 -2.11 -4.60
C TYR A 92 5.44 -1.40 -3.60
N PHE A 93 6.06 -2.15 -2.67
CA PHE A 93 6.91 -1.59 -1.61
C PHE A 93 8.40 -1.88 -1.80
N ASN A 94 8.74 -2.77 -2.75
CA ASN A 94 10.09 -3.29 -2.96
C ASN A 94 10.94 -2.34 -3.84
N ASP A 95 10.42 -1.93 -4.99
CA ASP A 95 11.20 -1.20 -6.00
C ASP A 95 11.32 0.30 -5.70
N ARG A 96 12.38 0.64 -4.93
CA ARG A 96 12.72 1.99 -4.46
C ARG A 96 13.33 2.89 -5.54
N THR A 97 12.61 3.06 -6.65
CA THR A 97 13.09 3.75 -7.86
C THR A 97 12.86 5.27 -7.86
N VAL A 98 12.22 5.81 -6.82
CA VAL A 98 11.96 7.25 -6.68
C VAL A 98 12.92 7.86 -5.67
N LEU A 99 13.71 8.83 -6.12
CA LEU A 99 14.52 9.68 -5.24
C LEU A 99 13.72 10.91 -4.84
N VAL A 100 13.53 11.13 -3.55
CA VAL A 100 12.90 12.36 -3.04
C VAL A 100 13.98 13.25 -2.46
N GLY A 101 14.26 14.37 -3.12
CA GLY A 101 15.33 15.29 -2.75
C GLY A 101 14.83 16.54 -2.05
N SER A 102 15.45 16.91 -0.92
CA SER A 102 15.12 18.15 -0.20
C SER A 102 15.71 19.38 -0.89
N LEU A 103 14.92 20.45 -1.00
CA LEU A 103 15.34 21.73 -1.56
C LEU A 103 15.71 22.76 -0.49
N ARG A 104 16.68 23.61 -0.80
CA ARG A 104 17.20 24.65 0.10
C ARG A 104 16.28 25.85 0.20
N ASN A 105 15.66 26.28 -0.90
CA ASN A 105 14.85 27.50 -0.98
C ASN A 105 13.98 27.52 -2.25
N LYS A 106 13.10 28.53 -2.36
CA LYS A 106 12.21 28.72 -3.51
C LYS A 106 12.94 29.00 -4.82
N GLU A 107 14.06 29.73 -4.77
CA GLU A 107 14.90 30.01 -5.94
C GLU A 107 15.43 28.70 -6.57
N GLN A 108 15.93 27.78 -5.74
CA GLN A 108 16.34 26.47 -6.19
C GLN A 108 15.18 25.72 -6.86
N LEU A 109 13.98 25.73 -6.26
CA LEU A 109 12.80 25.10 -6.88
C LEU A 109 12.55 25.64 -8.29
N GLU A 110 12.55 26.96 -8.47
CA GLU A 110 12.34 27.57 -9.79
C GLU A 110 13.40 27.17 -10.81
N ILE A 111 14.67 27.16 -10.41
CA ILE A 111 15.80 26.77 -11.26
C ILE A 111 15.67 25.29 -11.67
N ASN A 112 15.36 24.41 -10.71
CA ASN A 112 15.14 23.00 -10.96
C ASN A 112 13.98 22.78 -11.96
N LEU A 113 12.85 23.48 -11.77
CA LEU A 113 11.67 23.36 -12.63
C LEU A 113 11.94 23.87 -14.05
N LYS A 114 12.53 25.08 -14.19
CA LYS A 114 12.83 25.70 -15.49
C LYS A 114 13.94 24.93 -16.24
N GLY A 115 15.00 24.55 -15.54
CA GLY A 115 16.16 23.86 -16.10
C GLY A 115 15.96 22.35 -16.31
N LYS A 116 14.86 21.78 -15.82
CA LYS A 116 14.55 20.34 -15.93
C LYS A 116 15.68 19.43 -15.42
N PHE A 117 16.19 19.73 -14.24
CA PHE A 117 17.23 18.91 -13.61
C PHE A 117 17.07 18.86 -12.09
N TYR A 118 17.71 17.87 -11.46
CA TYR A 118 17.98 17.84 -10.02
C TYR A 118 19.44 17.49 -9.77
N HIS A 119 20.01 17.96 -8.66
CA HIS A 119 21.41 17.66 -8.33
C HIS A 119 21.60 17.40 -6.84
N THR A 120 22.52 16.48 -6.52
CA THR A 120 22.93 16.20 -5.14
C THR A 120 24.31 15.57 -5.10
N LYS A 121 24.97 15.59 -3.93
CA LYS A 121 26.33 15.07 -3.75
C LYS A 121 26.38 13.58 -4.06
N CYS A 122 27.42 13.12 -4.75
CA CYS A 122 27.59 11.69 -5.05
C CYS A 122 27.58 10.84 -3.78
N ARG A 123 28.24 11.28 -2.71
CA ARG A 123 28.27 10.58 -1.41
C ARG A 123 26.91 10.39 -0.73
N ASN A 124 25.88 11.12 -1.14
CA ASN A 124 24.56 11.00 -0.55
C ASN A 124 23.75 9.85 -1.17
N ILE A 125 24.13 9.39 -2.38
CA ILE A 125 23.36 8.44 -3.17
C ILE A 125 24.20 7.22 -3.52
N ASN A 126 23.59 6.04 -3.45
CA ASN A 126 24.14 4.82 -4.01
C ASN A 126 23.34 4.41 -5.26
N LEU A 127 23.81 4.82 -6.44
CA LEU A 127 23.17 4.45 -7.71
C LEU A 127 23.32 2.96 -8.05
N ALA A 128 24.28 2.25 -7.44
CA ALA A 128 24.44 0.82 -7.65
C ALA A 128 23.33 0.01 -6.97
N GLU A 129 22.81 0.50 -5.84
CA GLU A 129 21.70 -0.13 -5.09
C GLU A 129 20.32 0.28 -5.60
N HIS A 130 20.20 1.48 -6.19
CA HIS A 130 18.92 2.04 -6.60
C HIS A 130 18.93 2.46 -8.07
N ASN A 131 18.10 1.79 -8.87
CA ASN A 131 17.81 2.21 -10.24
C ASN A 131 16.81 3.38 -10.23
N ILE A 132 17.31 4.61 -10.08
CA ILE A 132 16.49 5.81 -9.95
C ILE A 132 15.82 6.14 -11.29
N LYS A 133 14.50 5.96 -11.36
CA LYS A 133 13.65 6.27 -12.53
C LYS A 133 12.99 7.63 -12.42
N PHE A 134 12.73 8.10 -11.21
CA PHE A 134 12.05 9.36 -10.94
C PHE A 134 12.73 10.17 -9.84
N VAL A 135 12.61 11.49 -9.94
CA VAL A 135 12.96 12.41 -8.86
C VAL A 135 11.72 13.17 -8.42
N ALA A 136 11.52 13.31 -7.11
CA ALA A 136 10.50 14.18 -6.52
C ALA A 136 11.15 15.26 -5.65
N LEU A 137 10.54 16.44 -5.63
CA LEU A 137 11.08 17.63 -4.96
C LEU A 137 10.38 17.90 -3.63
N ALA A 138 11.09 17.69 -2.52
CA ALA A 138 10.59 17.96 -1.17
C ALA A 138 10.87 19.40 -0.75
N GLN A 139 9.80 20.10 -0.38
CA GLN A 139 9.78 21.48 0.11
C GLN A 139 9.60 21.46 1.62
N SER A 140 10.62 21.91 2.36
CA SER A 140 10.60 21.90 3.83
C SER A 140 9.72 23.03 4.41
N LYS A 141 9.11 22.81 5.59
CA LYS A 141 8.32 23.86 6.28
C LYS A 141 9.13 25.11 6.55
N ARG A 142 10.39 24.95 6.94
CA ARG A 142 11.28 26.07 7.26
C ARG A 142 11.50 27.01 6.07
N GLN A 143 11.60 26.46 4.86
CA GLN A 143 11.98 27.22 3.67
C GLN A 143 10.78 27.59 2.78
N PHE A 144 9.67 26.87 2.90
CA PHE A 144 8.51 27.01 2.01
C PHE A 144 7.18 27.30 2.74
N ALA A 145 7.16 27.32 4.07
CA ALA A 145 5.97 27.62 4.88
C ALA A 145 4.72 26.82 4.43
N GLY A 146 3.65 27.48 3.98
CA GLY A 146 2.41 26.83 3.52
C GLY A 146 2.56 26.02 2.22
N GLU A 147 3.61 26.25 1.46
CA GLU A 147 3.94 25.49 0.24
C GLU A 147 4.74 24.21 0.55
N ALA A 148 5.04 23.94 1.82
CA ALA A 148 5.76 22.72 2.20
C ALA A 148 5.02 21.44 1.79
N GLY A 149 5.80 20.43 1.42
CA GLY A 149 5.30 19.16 0.89
C GLY A 149 6.07 18.67 -0.31
N ILE A 150 5.52 17.66 -0.98
CA ILE A 150 6.00 17.19 -2.27
C ILE A 150 4.84 17.40 -3.25
N THR A 151 5.12 18.18 -4.29
CA THR A 151 4.15 18.53 -5.32
C THR A 151 4.65 18.13 -6.69
N TYR A 152 5.96 18.19 -6.91
CA TYR A 152 6.57 17.99 -8.22
C TYR A 152 7.36 16.68 -8.24
N TYR A 153 7.22 15.96 -9.34
CA TYR A 153 8.04 14.81 -9.66
C TYR A 153 8.33 14.78 -11.16
N GLY A 154 9.35 14.04 -11.58
CA GLY A 154 9.71 13.96 -12.98
C GLY A 154 10.53 12.73 -13.29
N LYS A 155 10.37 12.22 -14.51
CA LYS A 155 11.09 11.05 -15.02
C LYS A 155 12.53 11.41 -15.35
N VAL A 156 13.45 10.58 -14.89
CA VAL A 156 14.88 10.71 -15.15
C VAL A 156 15.19 10.12 -16.51
N VAL A 157 15.87 10.90 -17.36
CA VAL A 157 16.30 10.46 -18.71
C VAL A 157 17.81 10.29 -18.82
N ASP A 158 18.57 10.91 -17.92
CA ASP A 158 20.03 10.82 -17.89
C ASP A 158 20.56 11.19 -16.51
N ILE A 159 21.71 10.63 -16.13
CA ILE A 159 22.41 10.93 -14.88
C ILE A 159 23.89 11.12 -15.20
N LYS A 160 24.44 12.30 -14.84
CA LYS A 160 25.86 12.63 -15.05
C LYS A 160 26.55 12.93 -13.75
N VAL A 161 27.83 12.58 -13.66
CA VAL A 161 28.73 13.04 -12.59
C VAL A 161 29.42 14.31 -13.05
N VAL A 162 29.33 15.37 -12.25
CA VAL A 162 29.98 16.66 -12.52
C VAL A 162 30.57 17.24 -11.24
N LYS A 163 31.50 18.17 -11.37
CA LYS A 163 32.01 18.97 -10.25
C LYS A 163 30.98 20.02 -9.85
N ARG A 164 30.78 20.26 -8.55
CA ARG A 164 29.72 21.16 -8.06
C ARG A 164 29.81 22.57 -8.65
N ASN A 165 30.99 23.12 -8.81
CA ASN A 165 31.22 24.45 -9.41
C ASN A 165 30.86 24.56 -10.90
N THR A 166 30.69 23.44 -11.61
CA THR A 166 30.28 23.44 -13.01
C THR A 166 28.77 23.61 -13.22
N ILE A 167 27.96 23.46 -12.15
CA ILE A 167 26.52 23.67 -12.18
C ILE A 167 26.25 25.18 -12.11
N LYS A 168 26.28 25.84 -13.28
CA LYS A 168 26.24 27.32 -13.39
C LYS A 168 24.91 27.92 -12.96
N ASP A 169 23.81 27.21 -13.14
CA ASP A 169 22.47 27.69 -12.76
C ASP A 169 22.34 27.91 -11.25
N ILE A 170 23.15 27.22 -10.44
CA ILE A 170 23.18 27.37 -8.98
C ILE A 170 24.64 27.50 -8.55
N PRO A 171 25.23 28.71 -8.57
CA PRO A 171 26.67 28.91 -8.35
C PRO A 171 27.16 28.34 -7.00
N SER A 172 28.39 27.82 -6.99
CA SER A 172 29.10 27.36 -5.77
C SER A 172 30.58 27.18 -6.06
N ASP A 173 31.45 27.50 -5.11
CA ASP A 173 32.90 27.32 -5.23
C ASP A 173 33.38 25.89 -4.92
N SER A 174 32.46 24.98 -4.58
CA SER A 174 32.79 23.60 -4.22
C SER A 174 33.21 22.77 -5.44
N GLU A 175 34.24 21.94 -5.29
CA GLU A 175 34.67 20.96 -6.30
C GLU A 175 34.26 19.52 -5.94
N GLU A 176 33.35 19.34 -4.97
CA GLU A 176 32.81 18.02 -4.66
C GLU A 176 32.07 17.43 -5.88
N ASP A 177 32.08 16.11 -6.02
CA ASP A 177 31.36 15.42 -7.08
C ASP A 177 29.86 15.34 -6.79
N TYR A 178 29.06 15.68 -7.79
CA TYR A 178 27.60 15.68 -7.76
C TYR A 178 27.03 14.84 -8.89
N TYR A 179 25.92 14.16 -8.59
CA TYR A 179 25.03 13.65 -9.62
C TYR A 179 24.11 14.77 -10.08
N VAL A 180 23.99 14.93 -11.40
CA VAL A 180 22.98 15.75 -12.06
C VAL A 180 22.03 14.83 -12.81
N PHE A 181 20.79 14.80 -12.34
CA PHE A 181 19.67 14.08 -12.94
C PHE A 181 19.00 14.99 -13.96
N LYS A 182 19.02 14.60 -15.23
CA LYS A 182 18.23 15.26 -16.28
C LYS A 182 16.81 14.72 -16.23
N ILE A 183 15.85 15.62 -16.22
CA ILE A 183 14.43 15.31 -16.09
C ILE A 183 13.72 15.57 -17.43
N GLU A 184 12.85 14.66 -17.86
CA GLU A 184 12.08 14.78 -19.10
C GLU A 184 11.14 16.00 -19.06
N ALA A 185 10.30 16.00 -18.03
CA ALA A 185 9.37 17.06 -17.66
C ALA A 185 9.07 16.96 -16.16
N TRP A 186 8.67 18.09 -15.57
CA TRP A 186 8.17 18.13 -14.20
C TRP A 186 6.66 18.11 -14.21
N ASP A 187 6.10 17.07 -13.62
CA ASP A 187 4.67 16.89 -13.43
C ASP A 187 4.27 17.23 -12.00
N LYS A 188 3.01 17.65 -11.85
CA LYS A 188 2.41 17.84 -10.53
C LYS A 188 1.73 16.55 -10.10
N LEU A 189 1.96 16.14 -8.86
CA LEU A 189 1.16 15.11 -8.22
C LEU A 189 -0.30 15.55 -8.17
N TYR A 190 -1.21 14.61 -8.41
CA TYR A 190 -2.65 14.84 -8.27
C TYR A 190 -3.02 15.38 -6.88
N ARG A 191 -2.27 14.94 -5.86
CA ARG A 191 -2.40 15.39 -4.48
C ARG A 191 -1.03 15.75 -3.93
N LYS A 192 -0.91 16.91 -3.29
CA LYS A 192 0.30 17.30 -2.55
C LYS A 192 0.49 16.36 -1.35
N ILE A 193 1.71 15.84 -1.19
CA ILE A 193 2.10 15.07 0.00
C ILE A 193 2.49 16.06 1.09
N GLU A 194 1.77 16.08 2.20
CA GLU A 194 1.91 17.07 3.26
C GLU A 194 3.05 16.74 4.23
N VAL A 195 3.69 17.78 4.77
CA VAL A 195 4.64 17.66 5.89
C VAL A 195 3.86 17.70 7.20
N LYS A 196 3.68 16.55 7.87
CA LYS A 196 3.11 16.46 9.23
C LYS A 196 4.10 15.79 10.17
N GLY A 197 4.48 16.49 11.24
CA GLY A 197 5.53 16.06 12.18
C GLY A 197 6.95 16.13 11.58
N TYR A 198 7.23 15.25 10.62
CA TYR A 198 8.57 15.01 10.09
C TYR A 198 8.74 15.52 8.65
N GLN A 199 9.98 15.87 8.29
CA GLN A 199 10.35 16.38 6.96
C GLN A 199 11.60 15.67 6.41
N VAL A 200 11.73 15.64 5.08
CA VAL A 200 12.92 15.12 4.41
C VAL A 200 14.11 16.06 4.65
N ARG A 201 15.14 15.58 5.36
CA ARG A 201 16.30 16.41 5.71
C ARG A 201 17.31 16.53 4.56
N SER A 202 17.63 15.41 3.91
CA SER A 202 18.56 15.36 2.78
C SER A 202 17.88 14.75 1.56
N LEU A 203 17.65 13.45 1.60
CA LEU A 203 16.95 12.68 0.57
C LEU A 203 16.41 11.38 1.16
N ILE A 204 15.41 10.80 0.48
CA ILE A 204 14.93 9.43 0.74
C ILE A 204 14.68 8.67 -0.57
N TYR A 205 14.57 7.36 -0.44
CA TYR A 205 14.09 6.49 -1.51
C TYR A 205 12.71 5.95 -1.21
N THR A 206 11.84 6.03 -2.20
CA THR A 206 10.47 5.51 -2.14
C THR A 206 10.09 4.81 -3.43
N THR A 207 8.91 4.20 -3.45
CA THR A 207 8.37 3.55 -4.64
C THR A 207 7.45 4.52 -5.37
N GLU A 208 7.25 4.29 -6.67
CA GLU A 208 6.29 5.06 -7.47
C GLU A 208 4.87 4.92 -6.89
N TYR A 209 4.49 3.73 -6.43
CA TYR A 209 3.22 3.49 -5.75
C TYR A 209 3.04 4.40 -4.53
N LEU A 210 4.03 4.48 -3.64
CA LEU A 210 3.96 5.34 -2.46
C LEU A 210 3.95 6.82 -2.84
N LEU A 211 4.72 7.24 -3.84
CA LEU A 211 4.71 8.63 -4.33
C LEU A 211 3.31 9.07 -4.78
N HIS A 212 2.56 8.19 -5.46
CA HIS A 212 1.22 8.53 -5.98
C HIS A 212 0.09 8.37 -4.96
N ASN A 213 0.29 7.58 -3.91
CA ASN A 213 -0.77 7.24 -2.94
C ASN A 213 -0.57 7.86 -1.55
N ALA A 214 0.61 8.41 -1.27
CA ALA A 214 0.91 8.99 0.04
C ALA A 214 0.17 10.31 0.27
N VAL A 215 -0.30 10.52 1.50
CA VAL A 215 -0.90 11.79 1.93
C VAL A 215 0.08 12.63 2.73
N ILE A 216 0.98 11.99 3.48
CA ILE A 216 2.01 12.65 4.29
C ILE A 216 3.38 12.07 4.00
N VAL A 217 4.43 12.88 4.20
CA VAL A 217 5.83 12.51 3.83
C VAL A 217 6.30 11.22 4.49
N THR A 218 5.86 10.94 5.72
CA THR A 218 6.28 9.74 6.47
C THR A 218 5.78 8.44 5.85
N GLU A 219 4.66 8.46 5.12
CA GLU A 219 4.13 7.29 4.41
C GLU A 219 5.10 6.79 3.32
N LEU A 220 5.96 7.66 2.79
CA LEU A 220 6.99 7.28 1.82
C LEU A 220 8.04 6.34 2.40
N CYS A 221 8.12 6.25 3.73
CA CYS A 221 9.05 5.39 4.46
C CYS A 221 8.49 3.98 4.72
N ILE A 222 7.20 3.71 4.45
CA ILE A 222 6.58 2.39 4.60
C ILE A 222 7.32 1.37 3.74
N LYS A 223 7.83 0.28 4.32
CA LYS A 223 8.68 -0.73 3.63
C LYS A 223 7.93 -2.00 3.25
N SER A 224 6.74 -2.21 3.77
CA SER A 224 5.98 -3.45 3.56
C SER A 224 4.48 -3.20 3.40
N LYS A 225 3.82 -4.18 2.79
CA LYS A 225 2.36 -4.22 2.68
C LYS A 225 1.69 -4.33 4.04
N GLU A 226 2.29 -5.03 5.00
CA GLU A 226 1.76 -5.15 6.37
C GLU A 226 1.76 -3.79 7.07
N GLU A 227 2.88 -3.07 7.02
CA GLU A 227 2.97 -1.69 7.53
C GLU A 227 1.92 -0.80 6.88
N TYR A 228 1.79 -0.86 5.55
CA TYR A 228 0.81 -0.07 4.81
C TYR A 228 -0.63 -0.39 5.22
N ARG A 229 -0.98 -1.67 5.33
CA ARG A 229 -2.32 -2.10 5.72
C ARG A 229 -2.66 -1.70 7.14
N LEU A 230 -1.73 -1.90 8.07
CA LEU A 230 -1.93 -1.47 9.46
C LEU A 230 -2.15 0.04 9.51
N TRP A 231 -1.29 0.82 8.85
CA TRP A 231 -1.42 2.27 8.75
C TRP A 231 -2.79 2.71 8.21
N GLN A 232 -3.26 2.12 7.11
CA GLN A 232 -4.56 2.45 6.51
C GLN A 232 -5.72 2.14 7.46
N GLU A 233 -5.69 1.01 8.14
CA GLU A 233 -6.74 0.67 9.11
C GLU A 233 -6.75 1.60 10.32
N LEU A 234 -5.58 1.95 10.87
CA LEU A 234 -5.48 2.89 11.99
C LEU A 234 -6.00 4.28 11.60
N ARG A 235 -5.62 4.79 10.42
CA ARG A 235 -6.11 6.08 9.90
C ARG A 235 -7.61 6.12 9.65
N ARG A 236 -8.21 4.99 9.25
CA ARG A 236 -9.66 4.89 9.06
C ARG A 236 -10.42 5.14 10.36
N ILE A 237 -9.79 4.85 11.50
CA ILE A 237 -10.39 4.93 12.83
C ILE A 237 -10.14 6.28 13.48
N SER A 238 -8.91 6.77 13.38
CA SER A 238 -8.53 8.05 13.98
C SER A 238 -7.75 8.92 13.02
N SER A 239 -8.25 10.14 12.81
CA SER A 239 -7.53 11.19 12.09
C SER A 239 -6.29 11.70 12.83
N LEU A 240 -6.13 11.33 14.11
CA LEU A 240 -4.98 11.65 14.96
C LEU A 240 -3.88 10.58 14.88
N THR A 241 -4.01 9.60 13.99
CA THR A 241 -2.95 8.60 13.79
C THR A 241 -1.72 9.26 13.18
N GLU A 242 -0.57 9.11 13.84
CA GLU A 242 0.73 9.58 13.40
C GLU A 242 1.68 8.40 13.18
N THR A 243 2.70 8.61 12.35
CA THR A 243 3.79 7.64 12.14
C THR A 243 4.94 7.98 13.07
N GLU A 244 5.48 6.98 13.76
CA GLU A 244 6.67 7.13 14.59
C GLU A 244 7.92 6.83 13.75
N ILE A 245 8.70 7.87 13.49
CA ILE A 245 10.02 7.80 12.85
C ILE A 245 11.07 8.31 13.86
N GLY A 246 12.35 7.98 13.64
CA GLY A 246 13.45 8.61 14.41
C GLY A 246 13.44 10.14 14.31
N GLU A 247 14.48 10.81 14.84
CA GLU A 247 14.50 12.28 14.94
C GLU A 247 14.28 13.04 13.61
N SER A 248 14.56 12.42 12.45
CA SER A 248 14.29 13.00 11.13
C SER A 248 14.10 11.93 10.05
N ILE A 249 13.63 12.32 8.87
CA ILE A 249 13.54 11.45 7.68
C ILE A 249 14.80 11.61 6.81
N ASP A 250 15.49 10.50 6.60
CA ASP A 250 16.68 10.31 5.77
C ASP A 250 16.63 8.99 4.96
N LYS A 251 17.66 8.74 4.17
CA LYS A 251 17.72 7.61 3.22
C LYS A 251 17.53 6.22 3.84
N ASP A 252 17.91 6.07 5.10
CA ASP A 252 17.88 4.80 5.83
C ASP A 252 16.63 4.71 6.74
N SER A 253 15.79 5.74 6.73
CA SER A 253 14.61 5.82 7.56
C SER A 253 13.61 4.73 7.25
N ARG A 254 13.11 4.13 8.34
CA ARG A 254 12.02 3.15 8.37
C ARG A 254 11.02 3.58 9.41
N ILE A 255 9.77 3.22 9.19
CA ILE A 255 8.73 3.40 10.20
C ILE A 255 9.06 2.48 11.37
N LYS A 256 9.22 3.05 12.57
CA LYS A 256 9.45 2.29 13.81
C LYS A 256 8.12 1.84 14.44
N GLY A 257 7.05 2.56 14.11
CA GLY A 257 5.73 2.30 14.62
C GLY A 257 4.73 3.38 14.20
N PHE A 258 3.58 3.35 14.83
CA PHE A 258 2.50 4.31 14.70
C PHE A 258 2.10 4.79 16.09
N SER A 259 1.44 5.92 16.16
CA SER A 259 0.84 6.41 17.39
C SER A 259 -0.57 6.93 17.15
N ILE A 260 -1.40 6.79 18.16
CA ILE A 260 -2.75 7.36 18.21
C ILE A 260 -2.87 7.97 19.59
N GLU A 261 -2.84 9.30 19.66
CA GLU A 261 -2.80 10.04 20.94
C GLU A 261 -1.64 9.52 21.82
N GLU A 262 -1.92 8.97 23.00
CA GLU A 262 -0.91 8.44 23.92
C GLU A 262 -0.54 6.96 23.65
N MET A 263 -1.23 6.30 22.71
CA MET A 263 -0.97 4.92 22.33
C MET A 263 0.18 4.86 21.32
N LYS A 264 1.18 4.03 21.60
CA LYS A 264 2.29 3.73 20.69
C LYS A 264 2.20 2.30 20.20
N ILE A 265 2.40 2.09 18.91
CA ILE A 265 2.24 0.81 18.22
C ILE A 265 3.54 0.54 17.48
N PHE A 266 4.38 -0.36 18.00
CA PHE A 266 5.65 -0.72 17.40
C PHE A 266 5.51 -1.97 16.55
N ILE A 267 6.11 -1.98 15.37
CA ILE A 267 6.23 -3.18 14.55
C ILE A 267 7.65 -3.72 14.75
N LYS A 268 7.76 -4.91 15.33
CA LYS A 268 9.00 -5.70 15.41
C LYS A 268 8.80 -6.97 14.58
N ASP A 269 9.90 -7.56 14.12
CA ASP A 269 9.92 -8.57 13.05
C ASP A 269 8.75 -9.57 13.06
N GLU A 270 8.44 -10.18 14.21
CA GLU A 270 7.33 -11.13 14.38
C GLU A 270 6.13 -10.64 15.23
N GLU A 271 6.25 -9.48 15.88
CA GLU A 271 5.28 -9.00 16.86
C GLU A 271 4.97 -7.51 16.67
N ILE A 272 3.69 -7.17 16.72
CA ILE A 272 3.22 -5.80 16.90
C ILE A 272 2.98 -5.57 18.38
N ARG A 273 3.69 -4.60 18.95
CA ARG A 273 3.59 -4.25 20.36
C ARG A 273 2.86 -2.93 20.52
N VAL A 274 1.76 -2.95 21.26
CA VAL A 274 0.99 -1.75 21.60
C VAL A 274 1.29 -1.37 23.03
N GLU A 275 1.82 -0.17 23.23
CA GLU A 275 2.07 0.43 24.52
C GLU A 275 1.06 1.55 24.75
N TYR A 276 0.32 1.45 25.84
CA TYR A 276 -0.67 2.46 26.22
C TYR A 276 -0.80 2.50 27.74
N ASN A 277 -0.67 3.69 28.34
CA ASN A 277 -0.85 3.88 29.78
C ASN A 277 0.01 2.95 30.66
N GLY A 278 1.28 2.73 30.30
CA GLY A 278 2.21 1.87 31.03
C GLY A 278 1.94 0.36 30.90
N LYS A 279 0.97 -0.05 30.06
CA LYS A 279 0.71 -1.46 29.73
C LYS A 279 1.20 -1.76 28.32
N SER A 280 1.63 -3.00 28.11
CA SER A 280 2.07 -3.51 26.81
C SER A 280 1.19 -4.68 26.36
N TYR A 281 0.79 -4.67 25.09
CA TYR A 281 -0.05 -5.69 24.47
C TYR A 281 0.66 -6.20 23.20
N GLY A 282 0.86 -7.50 23.12
CA GLY A 282 1.50 -8.16 21.98
C GLY A 282 0.49 -8.74 21.00
N PHE A 283 0.75 -8.59 19.71
CA PHE A 283 -0.02 -9.22 18.62
C PHE A 283 0.94 -9.88 17.64
N SER A 284 0.66 -11.11 17.22
CA SER A 284 1.47 -11.76 16.19
C SER A 284 1.33 -11.05 14.84
N ARG A 285 2.42 -10.89 14.09
CA ARG A 285 2.38 -10.38 12.72
C ARG A 285 1.47 -11.20 11.81
N GLY A 286 1.45 -12.52 11.98
CA GLY A 286 0.57 -13.43 11.23
C GLY A 286 -0.93 -13.18 11.49
N ASP A 287 -1.29 -12.66 12.67
CA ASP A 287 -2.68 -12.26 12.96
C ASP A 287 -3.08 -11.02 12.16
N VAL A 288 -2.17 -10.08 11.94
CA VAL A 288 -2.44 -8.87 11.12
C VAL A 288 -2.56 -9.20 9.65
N GLU A 289 -1.74 -10.13 9.15
CA GLU A 289 -1.84 -10.61 7.78
C GLU A 289 -3.16 -11.33 7.51
N ARG A 290 -3.58 -12.20 8.43
CA ARG A 290 -4.80 -13.02 8.27
C ARG A 290 -6.08 -12.28 8.65
N LYS A 291 -6.03 -11.42 9.67
CA LYS A 291 -7.20 -10.78 10.30
C LYS A 291 -6.88 -9.33 10.75
N PRO A 292 -6.51 -8.42 9.83
CA PRO A 292 -6.10 -7.05 10.19
C PRO A 292 -7.19 -6.32 10.98
N ARG A 293 -8.45 -6.43 10.55
CA ARG A 293 -9.60 -5.84 11.27
C ARG A 293 -9.78 -6.39 12.69
N GLY A 294 -9.47 -7.66 12.92
CA GLY A 294 -9.57 -8.27 14.25
C GLY A 294 -8.50 -7.74 15.20
N VAL A 295 -7.25 -7.62 14.71
CA VAL A 295 -6.17 -7.02 15.50
C VAL A 295 -6.47 -5.55 15.79
N VAL A 296 -6.84 -4.79 14.77
CA VAL A 296 -7.19 -3.38 14.92
C VAL A 296 -8.40 -3.20 15.84
N GLY A 297 -9.41 -4.06 15.75
CA GLY A 297 -10.55 -4.08 16.69
C GLY A 297 -10.11 -4.26 18.14
N ARG A 298 -9.14 -5.15 18.42
CA ARG A 298 -8.55 -5.30 19.76
C ARG A 298 -7.77 -4.05 20.20
N ILE A 299 -7.05 -3.39 19.29
CA ILE A 299 -6.37 -2.12 19.57
C ILE A 299 -7.38 -1.02 19.92
N ILE A 300 -8.49 -0.93 19.18
CA ILE A 300 -9.59 -0.02 19.49
C ILE A 300 -10.21 -0.35 20.84
N GLU A 301 -10.46 -1.62 21.14
CA GLU A 301 -10.98 -2.01 22.46
C GLU A 301 -10.05 -1.54 23.59
N ILE A 302 -8.73 -1.60 23.40
CA ILE A 302 -7.77 -1.07 24.39
C ILE A 302 -7.92 0.45 24.55
N LEU A 303 -8.15 1.17 23.45
CA LEU A 303 -8.39 2.61 23.45
C LEU A 303 -9.74 2.97 24.12
N ILE A 304 -10.82 2.24 23.81
CA ILE A 304 -12.19 2.51 24.27
C ILE A 304 -12.44 2.02 25.72
N ARG A 305 -11.96 0.82 26.10
CA ARG A 305 -12.23 0.19 27.42
C ARG A 305 -11.77 1.04 28.62
N ARG A 306 -11.04 2.14 28.42
CA ARG A 306 -10.69 3.08 29.48
C ARG A 306 -11.47 4.40 29.48
N LEU A 307 -12.02 4.85 28.36
CA LEU A 307 -12.97 5.98 28.36
C LEU A 307 -14.19 5.65 29.24
N SER A 308 -14.60 4.37 29.28
CA SER A 308 -15.67 3.87 30.15
C SER A 308 -15.28 3.74 31.62
N ASN A 309 -14.00 3.50 31.95
CA ASN A 309 -13.54 3.40 33.35
C ASN A 309 -13.30 4.76 34.02
N VAL A 310 -13.24 5.85 33.25
CA VAL A 310 -13.20 7.21 33.79
C VAL A 310 -14.61 7.74 34.12
N LEU A 311 -15.64 7.24 33.43
CA LEU A 311 -17.04 7.63 33.70
C LEU A 311 -17.72 6.89 34.87
N VAL A 312 -17.09 5.84 35.42
CA VAL A 312 -17.63 5.07 36.57
C VAL A 312 -17.02 5.55 37.91
N ILE A 313 -16.13 6.54 37.88
CA ILE A 313 -15.66 7.24 39.08
C ILE A 313 -15.99 8.73 38.94
N LYS A 314 -17.28 9.05 38.98
CA LYS A 314 -17.81 10.35 39.41
C LYS A 314 -19.18 10.15 40.02
#